data_AF-A0AAV7PKL8-F1
#
_entry.id   AF-A0AAV7PKL8-F1
#
_cell.length_a   1.000
_cell.length_b   1.000
_cell.length_c   1.000
_cell.angle_alpha   90.00
_cell.angle_beta   90.00
_cell.angle_gamma   90.00
#
_symmetry.space_group_name_H-M   'P 1'
#
loop_
_entity.id
_entity.type
_entity.pdbx_description
1 polymer ?
#
loop_
_entity_poly.entity_id
_entity_poly.type
_entity_poly.pdbx_seq_one_letter_code
_entity_poly.pdbx_strand_id
1 'polypeptide(L)'
;NIHLVQKWLSTLDKKVEQNSIGSHEEYRVFISAEPAPSPEAHVIPQGLLENAIKITNEPPTGMLANLHKALDLFNQDTLEMCVRESEFKVILFSLCYFHAVVAERRKFGPQGWNRSYPFNNGDLTISVNVLFNYLEANN
;
A
#
# COMPACT_ATOMS: atom_id res chain seq x y z
N ASN A 1 -9.24 -0.99 9.85
CA ASN A 1 -8.39 -0.24 10.82
C ASN A 1 -8.68 -0.60 12.28
N ILE A 2 -8.90 -1.88 12.60
CA ILE A 2 -9.30 -2.23 13.98
C ILE A 2 -8.17 -2.07 15.02
N HIS A 3 -6.91 -2.09 14.57
CA HIS A 3 -5.71 -1.87 15.38
C HIS A 3 -5.69 -0.48 16.07
N LEU A 4 -6.46 0.50 15.57
CA LEU A 4 -6.56 1.84 16.15
C LEU A 4 -7.61 1.97 17.26
N VAL A 5 -8.50 0.98 17.41
CA VAL A 5 -9.64 1.03 18.34
C VAL A 5 -9.50 0.02 19.48
N GLN A 6 -8.32 -0.01 20.11
CA GLN A 6 -7.92 -0.99 21.12
C GLN A 6 -8.98 -1.23 22.21
N LYS A 7 -9.58 -0.15 22.74
CA LYS A 7 -10.58 -0.25 23.83
C LYS A 7 -11.85 -1.01 23.40
N TRP A 8 -12.18 -1.02 22.12
CA TRP A 8 -13.38 -1.65 21.58
C TRP A 8 -13.17 -3.11 21.18
N LEU A 9 -11.91 -3.55 21.01
CA LEU A 9 -11.60 -4.88 20.48
C LEU A 9 -12.15 -6.02 21.34
N SER A 10 -12.17 -5.88 22.66
CA SER A 10 -12.77 -6.88 23.56
C SER A 10 -14.29 -7.00 23.40
N THR A 11 -14.96 -5.92 23.00
CA THR A 11 -16.39 -5.93 22.70
C THR A 11 -16.65 -6.54 21.32
N LEU A 12 -15.78 -6.26 20.35
CA LEU A 12 -15.83 -6.88 19.03
C LEU A 12 -15.69 -8.40 19.13
N ASP A 13 -14.69 -8.88 19.86
CA ASP A 13 -14.40 -10.32 20.03
C ASP A 13 -15.63 -11.08 20.55
N LYS A 14 -16.22 -10.61 21.65
CA LYS A 14 -17.45 -11.17 22.23
C LYS A 14 -18.63 -11.15 21.26
N LYS A 15 -18.77 -10.08 20.47
CA LYS A 15 -19.86 -9.96 19.49
C LYS A 15 -19.66 -10.94 18.34
N VAL A 16 -18.45 -11.09 17.83
CA VAL A 16 -18.15 -12.04 16.76
C VAL A 16 -18.43 -13.47 17.23
N GLU A 17 -18.00 -13.81 18.45
CA GLU A 17 -18.27 -15.12 19.05
C GLU A 17 -19.79 -15.38 19.18
N GLN A 18 -20.53 -14.45 19.79
CA GLN A 18 -21.98 -14.56 19.96
C GLN A 18 -22.76 -14.69 18.64
N ASN A 19 -22.34 -13.94 17.62
CA ASN A 19 -23.02 -13.93 16.33
C ASN A 19 -22.48 -15.00 15.37
N SER A 20 -21.53 -15.83 15.78
CA SER A 20 -21.09 -16.97 14.97
C SER A 20 -22.03 -18.17 15.09
N ILE A 21 -22.83 -18.22 16.16
CA ILE A 21 -23.77 -19.31 16.45
C ILE A 21 -25.17 -18.89 16.01
N GLY A 22 -25.80 -19.68 15.14
CA GLY A 22 -27.17 -19.44 14.68
C GLY A 22 -27.32 -18.27 13.69
N SER A 23 -26.21 -17.70 13.21
CA SER A 23 -26.21 -16.76 12.10
C SER A 23 -26.58 -17.41 10.77
N HIS A 24 -27.06 -16.60 9.83
CA HIS A 24 -27.37 -17.01 8.47
C HIS A 24 -26.15 -17.66 7.77
N GLU A 25 -26.37 -18.67 6.92
CA GLU A 25 -25.28 -19.44 6.27
C GLU A 25 -24.34 -18.57 5.42
N GLU A 26 -24.88 -17.51 4.81
CA GLU A 26 -24.13 -16.52 4.01
C GLU A 26 -23.53 -15.36 4.84
N TYR A 27 -23.66 -15.37 6.17
CA TYR A 27 -23.08 -14.32 7.00
C TYR A 27 -21.54 -14.37 6.95
N ARG A 28 -20.91 -13.22 6.68
CA ARG A 28 -19.45 -13.07 6.63
C ARG A 28 -19.05 -11.79 7.34
N VAL A 29 -17.93 -11.84 8.09
CA VAL A 29 -17.31 -10.69 8.72
C VAL A 29 -15.90 -10.52 8.16
N PHE A 30 -15.62 -9.35 7.58
CA PHE A 30 -14.30 -9.00 7.09
C PHE A 30 -13.67 -7.95 7.99
N ILE A 31 -12.43 -8.21 8.41
CA ILE A 31 -11.71 -7.38 9.38
C ILE A 31 -10.35 -7.00 8.79
N SER A 32 -9.99 -5.72 8.85
CA SER A 32 -8.69 -5.22 8.42
C SER A 32 -7.92 -4.56 9.56
N ALA A 33 -6.66 -4.96 9.71
CA ALA A 33 -5.71 -4.43 10.68
C ALA A 33 -4.31 -4.31 10.07
N GLU A 34 -3.52 -3.35 10.56
CA GLU A 34 -2.08 -3.33 10.33
C GLU A 34 -1.41 -4.27 11.35
N PRO A 35 -0.29 -4.92 11.00
CA PRO A 35 0.46 -5.74 11.93
C PRO A 35 1.05 -4.87 13.05
N ALA A 36 1.14 -5.43 14.25
CA ALA A 36 1.83 -4.77 15.36
C ALA A 36 3.34 -4.67 15.06
N PRO A 37 4.02 -3.58 15.48
CA PRO A 37 5.45 -3.39 15.22
C PRO A 37 6.32 -4.39 15.99
N SER A 38 5.81 -4.96 17.09
CA SER A 38 6.44 -6.02 17.85
C SER A 38 5.37 -6.91 18.51
N PRO A 39 5.73 -8.13 18.96
CA PRO A 39 4.80 -9.02 19.67
C PRO A 39 4.17 -8.37 20.93
N GLU A 40 4.93 -7.54 21.64
CA GLU A 40 4.50 -6.88 22.88
C GLU A 40 3.51 -5.75 22.63
N ALA A 41 3.58 -5.12 21.44
CA ALA A 41 2.67 -4.07 21.01
C ALA A 41 1.37 -4.61 20.39
N HIS A 42 1.16 -5.93 20.42
CA HIS A 42 0.01 -6.57 19.80
C HIS A 42 -1.28 -6.31 20.57
N VAL A 43 -2.28 -5.74 19.90
CA VAL A 43 -3.55 -5.33 20.53
C VAL A 43 -4.75 -6.16 20.11
N ILE A 44 -4.62 -7.03 19.10
CA ILE A 44 -5.75 -7.82 18.61
C ILE A 44 -6.00 -8.98 19.58
N PRO A 45 -7.25 -9.20 20.05
CA PRO A 45 -7.58 -10.29 20.94
C PRO A 45 -7.24 -11.66 20.36
N GLN A 46 -6.73 -12.55 21.20
CA GLN A 46 -6.37 -13.91 20.81
C GLN A 46 -7.55 -14.68 20.21
N GLY A 47 -8.74 -14.57 20.80
CA GLY A 47 -9.95 -15.24 20.32
C GLY A 47 -10.29 -14.87 18.87
N LEU A 48 -10.19 -13.58 18.55
CA LEU A 48 -10.41 -13.08 17.19
C LEU A 48 -9.39 -13.65 16.19
N LEU A 49 -8.13 -13.81 16.62
CA LEU A 49 -7.08 -14.37 15.76
C LEU A 49 -7.23 -15.88 15.59
N GLU A 50 -7.56 -16.61 16.65
CA GLU A 50 -7.70 -18.07 16.60
C GLU A 50 -8.88 -18.50 15.72
N ASN A 51 -9.97 -17.72 15.74
CA ASN A 51 -11.20 -18.03 15.02
C ASN A 51 -11.32 -17.35 13.64
N ALA A 52 -10.27 -16.68 13.16
CA ALA A 52 -10.27 -16.00 11.86
C ALA A 52 -9.35 -16.64 10.83
N ILE A 53 -9.76 -16.57 9.56
CA ILE A 53 -8.86 -16.79 8.42
C ILE A 53 -7.98 -15.56 8.27
N LYS A 54 -6.66 -15.76 8.37
CA LYS A 54 -5.67 -14.67 8.28
C LYS A 54 -5.15 -14.57 6.85
N ILE A 55 -5.27 -13.39 6.26
CA ILE A 55 -4.76 -13.08 4.94
C ILE A 55 -3.79 -11.92 5.10
N THR A 56 -2.54 -12.11 4.68
CA THR A 56 -1.53 -11.06 4.62
C THR A 56 -1.42 -10.54 3.20
N ASN A 57 -1.42 -9.21 3.06
CA ASN A 57 -1.10 -8.55 1.80
C ASN A 57 0.31 -7.97 1.91
N GLU A 58 1.29 -8.67 1.36
CA GLU A 58 2.68 -8.23 1.36
C GLU A 58 2.97 -7.44 0.08
N PRO A 59 3.78 -6.36 0.16
CA PRO A 59 4.17 -5.64 -1.04
C PRO A 59 4.94 -6.57 -1.98
N PRO A 60 4.79 -6.42 -3.32
CA PRO A 60 5.54 -7.20 -4.27
C PRO A 60 7.05 -7.04 -4.02
N THR A 61 7.79 -8.12 -4.25
CA THR A 61 9.23 -8.12 -4.03
C THR A 61 9.97 -8.22 -5.36
N GLY A 62 10.96 -7.36 -5.53
CA GLY A 62 11.83 -7.34 -6.69
C GLY A 62 11.60 -6.14 -7.58
N MET A 63 12.66 -5.71 -8.25
CA MET A 63 12.68 -4.53 -9.11
C MET A 63 11.60 -4.55 -10.19
N LEU A 64 11.44 -5.69 -10.87
CA LEU A 64 10.48 -5.82 -11.96
C LEU A 64 9.02 -5.68 -11.47
N ALA A 65 8.68 -6.36 -10.37
CA ALA A 65 7.32 -6.30 -9.81
C ALA A 65 6.98 -4.90 -9.28
N ASN A 66 7.94 -4.20 -8.66
CA ASN A 66 7.74 -2.82 -8.24
C ASN A 66 7.62 -1.85 -9.43
N LEU A 67 8.38 -2.07 -10.51
CA LEU A 67 8.26 -1.26 -11.71
C LEU A 67 6.88 -1.42 -12.36
N HIS A 68 6.39 -2.66 -12.48
CA HIS A 68 5.03 -2.90 -12.98
C HIS A 68 3.99 -2.22 -12.09
N LYS A 69 4.06 -2.41 -10.78
CA LYS A 69 3.15 -1.76 -9.84
C LYS A 69 3.18 -0.22 -9.93
N ALA A 70 4.34 0.37 -10.21
CA ALA A 70 4.46 1.82 -10.41
C ALA A 70 3.82 2.26 -11.72
N LEU A 71 4.02 1.51 -12.80
CA LEU A 71 3.42 1.79 -14.11
C LEU A 71 1.90 1.60 -14.12
N ASP A 72 1.38 0.60 -13.38
CA ASP A 72 -0.05 0.31 -13.25
C ASP A 72 -0.87 1.46 -12.61
N LEU A 73 -0.20 2.46 -12.03
CA LEU A 73 -0.85 3.68 -11.54
C LEU A 73 -1.28 4.63 -12.66
N PHE A 74 -0.76 4.44 -13.88
CA PHE A 74 -0.95 5.34 -15.01
C PHE A 74 -1.64 4.59 -16.16
N ASN A 75 -2.78 5.12 -16.59
CA ASN A 75 -3.53 4.57 -17.72
C ASN A 75 -3.08 5.20 -19.04
N GLN A 76 -3.68 4.75 -20.15
CA GLN A 76 -3.39 5.28 -21.48
C GLN A 76 -3.63 6.79 -21.56
N ASP A 77 -4.70 7.30 -20.93
CA ASP A 77 -5.02 8.73 -20.92
C ASP A 77 -3.88 9.55 -20.32
N THR A 78 -3.29 9.09 -19.21
CA THR A 78 -2.11 9.74 -18.62
C THR A 78 -0.94 9.75 -19.58
N LEU A 79 -0.70 8.66 -20.32
CA LEU A 79 0.41 8.58 -21.26
C LEU A 79 0.25 9.53 -22.45
N GLU A 80 -0.99 9.88 -22.80
CA GLU A 80 -1.36 10.72 -23.95
C GLU A 80 -1.71 12.16 -23.55
N MET A 81 -1.61 12.51 -22.25
CA MET A 81 -2.06 13.82 -21.77
C MET A 81 -1.19 15.01 -22.18
N CYS A 82 0.07 14.77 -22.57
CA CYS A 82 1.05 15.81 -22.86
C CYS A 82 1.32 15.92 -24.36
N VAL A 83 1.38 17.14 -24.90
CA VAL A 83 1.67 17.37 -26.32
C VAL A 83 3.05 16.81 -26.72
N ARG A 84 4.01 16.87 -25.79
CA ARG A 84 5.36 16.31 -25.91
C ARG A 84 5.41 14.87 -25.42
N GLU A 85 4.62 14.01 -26.06
CA GLU A 85 4.40 12.63 -25.61
C GLU A 85 5.70 11.83 -25.48
N SER A 86 6.66 12.01 -26.39
CA SER A 86 7.90 11.22 -26.39
C SER A 86 8.72 11.51 -25.13
N GLU A 87 8.95 12.79 -24.83
CA GLU A 87 9.69 13.20 -23.65
C GLU A 87 8.94 12.85 -22.36
N PHE A 88 7.62 13.06 -22.35
CA PHE A 88 6.79 12.74 -21.20
C PHE A 88 6.84 11.24 -20.86
N LYS A 89 6.61 10.36 -21.84
CA LYS A 89 6.60 8.89 -21.64
C LYS A 89 7.96 8.37 -21.17
N VAL A 90 9.06 8.89 -21.73
CA VAL A 90 10.43 8.49 -21.32
C VAL A 90 10.72 8.90 -19.87
N ILE A 91 10.38 10.14 -19.49
CA ILE A 91 10.64 10.61 -18.12
C ILE A 91 9.68 9.96 -17.12
N LEU A 92 8.41 9.74 -17.48
CA LEU A 92 7.45 9.00 -16.66
C LEU A 92 7.96 7.59 -16.35
N PHE A 93 8.43 6.86 -17.36
CA PHE A 93 9.04 5.54 -17.14
C PHE A 93 10.26 5.64 -16.21
N SER A 94 11.11 6.64 -16.40
CA SER A 94 12.27 6.89 -15.54
C SER A 94 11.88 7.17 -14.09
N LEU A 95 10.80 7.92 -13.86
CA LEU A 95 10.23 8.17 -12.52
C LEU A 95 9.68 6.88 -11.90
N CYS A 96 8.98 6.04 -12.67
CA CYS A 96 8.49 4.74 -12.21
C CYS A 96 9.64 3.81 -11.83
N TYR A 97 10.70 3.77 -12.64
CA TYR A 97 11.91 3.00 -12.36
C TYR A 97 12.60 3.50 -11.10
N PHE A 98 12.77 4.81 -10.94
CA PHE A 98 13.34 5.40 -9.74
C PHE A 98 12.51 5.07 -8.49
N HIS A 99 11.18 5.18 -8.59
CA HIS A 99 10.27 4.79 -7.51
C HIS A 99 10.44 3.31 -7.12
N ALA A 100 10.55 2.41 -8.11
CA ALA A 100 10.79 1.00 -7.86
C ALA A 100 12.14 0.74 -7.16
N VAL A 101 13.21 1.45 -7.54
CA VAL A 101 14.53 1.38 -6.89
C VAL A 101 14.42 1.83 -5.43
N VAL A 102 13.78 2.97 -5.19
CA VAL A 102 13.60 3.54 -3.85
C VAL A 102 12.82 2.58 -2.95
N ALA A 103 11.76 1.95 -3.48
CA ALA A 103 10.97 0.95 -2.77
C ALA A 103 11.79 -0.31 -2.42
N GLU A 104 12.54 -0.88 -3.38
CA GLU A 104 13.39 -2.05 -3.13
C GLU A 104 14.51 -1.76 -2.14
N ARG A 105 15.10 -0.56 -2.18
CA ARG A 105 16.20 -0.17 -1.28
C ARG A 105 15.81 -0.21 0.19
N ARG A 106 14.52 -0.11 0.54
CA ARG A 106 14.06 -0.21 1.95
C ARG A 106 14.40 -1.54 2.61
N LYS A 107 14.53 -2.62 1.84
CA LYS A 107 14.83 -3.96 2.36
C LYS A 107 16.23 -4.09 2.95
N PHE A 108 17.14 -3.18 2.60
CA PHE A 108 18.54 -3.22 3.03
C PHE A 108 18.78 -2.46 4.35
N GLY A 109 17.72 -2.06 5.05
CA GLY A 109 17.81 -1.38 6.34
C GLY A 109 18.76 -0.17 6.28
N PRO A 110 19.74 -0.06 7.20
CA PRO A 110 20.71 1.04 7.21
C PRO A 110 21.58 1.17 5.94
N GLN A 111 21.85 0.07 5.23
CA GLN A 111 22.60 0.11 3.96
C GLN A 111 21.77 0.69 2.81
N GLY A 112 20.45 0.56 2.91
CA GLY A 112 19.49 1.17 2.01
C GLY A 112 19.30 2.65 2.30
N TRP A 113 18.95 2.94 3.57
CA TRP A 113 18.58 4.26 4.07
C TRP A 113 19.02 4.45 5.52
N ASN A 114 19.74 5.54 5.82
CA ASN A 114 20.03 5.92 7.21
C ASN A 114 18.75 6.27 7.99
N ARG A 115 17.77 6.87 7.31
CA ARG A 115 16.43 7.14 7.84
C ARG A 115 15.41 6.82 6.74
N SER A 116 14.51 5.88 7.00
CA SER A 116 13.50 5.47 6.04
C SER A 116 12.47 6.58 5.83
N TYR A 117 12.25 7.00 4.59
CA TYR A 117 11.13 7.84 4.20
C TYR A 117 10.02 6.99 3.58
N PRO A 118 8.75 7.13 4.01
CA PRO A 118 7.63 6.33 3.55
C PRO A 118 7.06 6.82 2.21
N PHE A 119 7.91 7.00 1.17
CA PHE A 119 7.51 7.07 -0.24
C PHE A 119 6.36 6.12 -0.53
N ASN A 120 5.30 6.68 -1.07
CA ASN A 120 4.07 6.00 -1.43
C ASN A 120 3.67 6.38 -2.87
N ASN A 121 2.56 5.82 -3.33
CA ASN A 121 2.07 6.07 -4.69
C ASN A 121 1.75 7.55 -4.92
N GLY A 122 1.32 8.29 -3.89
CA GLY A 122 1.06 9.72 -3.97
C GLY A 122 2.30 10.55 -4.32
N ASP A 123 3.47 10.23 -3.75
CA ASP A 123 4.72 10.91 -4.12
C ASP A 123 5.04 10.73 -5.62
N LEU A 124 4.82 9.53 -6.16
CA LEU A 124 5.03 9.23 -7.57
C LEU A 124 4.01 9.95 -8.47
N THR A 125 2.71 9.88 -8.13
CA THR A 125 1.65 10.57 -8.89
C THR A 125 1.88 12.09 -8.92
N ILE A 126 2.26 12.70 -7.78
CA ILE A 126 2.59 14.13 -7.73
C ILE A 126 3.83 14.43 -8.57
N SER A 127 4.86 13.58 -8.55
CA SER A 127 6.05 13.76 -9.39
C SER A 127 5.72 13.77 -10.89
N VAL A 128 4.81 12.90 -11.33
CA VAL A 128 4.33 12.88 -12.72
C VAL A 128 3.50 14.12 -13.05
N ASN A 129 2.66 14.61 -12.13
CA ASN A 129 1.93 15.86 -12.33
C ASN A 129 2.87 17.07 -12.44
N VAL A 130 3.94 17.12 -11.64
CA VAL A 130 4.96 18.17 -11.73
C VAL A 130 5.71 18.08 -13.07
N LEU A 131 6.05 16.87 -13.52
CA LEU A 131 6.62 16.64 -14.85
C LEU A 131 5.71 17.19 -15.95
N PHE A 132 4.43 16.83 -15.93
CA PHE A 132 3.45 17.31 -16.90
C PHE A 132 3.40 18.85 -16.92
N ASN A 133 3.20 19.47 -15.76
CA ASN A 133 3.13 20.93 -15.65
C ASN A 133 4.40 21.62 -16.17
N TYR A 134 5.57 21.03 -15.93
CA TYR A 134 6.84 21.56 -16.41
C TYR A 134 6.97 21.49 -17.94
N LEU A 135 6.55 20.38 -18.54
CA LEU A 135 6.61 20.23 -20.01
C LEU A 135 5.61 21.17 -20.71
N GLU A 136 4.42 21.36 -20.14
CA GLU A 136 3.40 22.26 -20.69
C GLU A 136 3.77 23.75 -20.52
N ALA A 137 4.35 24.12 -19.38
CA ALA A 137 4.74 25.52 -19.11
C ALA A 137 5.95 25.99 -19.94
N ASN A 138 6.76 25.07 -20.45
CA ASN A 138 7.93 25.36 -21.29
C ASN A 138 7.69 25.00 -22.77
N ASN A 139 6.43 25.11 -23.23
CA ASN A 139 6.07 25.06 -24.65
C ASN A 139 6.32 26.39 -25.36
#